data_AF-A0AAV6TSS6-F1
#
_entry.id   AF-A0AAV6TSS6-F1
#
_cell.length_a   1.000
_cell.length_b   1.000
_cell.length_c   1.000
_cell.angle_alpha   90.00
_cell.angle_beta   90.00
_cell.angle_gamma   90.00
#
_symmetry.space_group_name_H-M   'P 1'
#
loop_
_entity.id
_entity.type
_entity.pdbx_description
1 polymer ?
#
loop_
_entity_poly.entity_id
_entity_poly.type
_entity_poly.pdbx_seq_one_letter_code
_entity_poly.pdbx_strand_id
1 'polypeptide(L)'
;MTGVGAIKDVKVHLTLKPDAVPKFFKARPVPYALRKKVDEELDRLLEKGIIEPVKTSVWAAPVVPVLKRDGKVRICGDFKLTVNAATDLEQYPLPKIEDLFAQLSGGETFSKLDLQDAYCQFELDEESQDLVVINTHRGLFRYKRLPFGVASAPAICQREMEKMMQGQPGSSVYLDDLLEETAFQAAKEALKSSSLLIHFDNKKEVLVACDASPYGLGVVLSHPTPEGNRPIVFASRSLTKAEKNYSHLEKEALALVFGVTRFRNYLLGRKFTLITDHRPLLSLLSETKPVPTVAAARIQRWALTLAAYAYKIKFKPGKDHSNADAFSRLPVPENCQEPPQPAELVLMMQILESR
;
A
#
# COMPACT_ATOMS: atom_id res chain seq x y z
N MET A 1 12.52 0.04 -10.37
CA MET A 1 13.73 0.56 -9.69
C MET A 1 13.97 -0.31 -8.46
N THR A 2 15.08 -1.04 -8.38
CA THR A 2 15.37 -2.03 -7.32
C THR A 2 16.48 -1.60 -6.36
N GLY A 3 16.82 -0.30 -6.32
CA GLY A 3 17.82 0.25 -5.40
C GLY A 3 17.23 0.68 -4.05
N VAL A 4 18.07 0.79 -3.02
CA VAL A 4 17.71 1.50 -1.78
C VAL A 4 17.71 2.99 -2.10
N GLY A 5 16.60 3.68 -1.87
CA GLY A 5 16.53 5.13 -2.01
C GLY A 5 17.63 5.81 -1.20
N ALA A 6 18.18 6.91 -1.68
CA ALA A 6 19.19 7.68 -0.98
C ALA A 6 18.80 9.16 -1.03
N ILE A 7 18.77 9.79 0.14
CA ILE A 7 18.59 11.23 0.22
C ILE A 7 19.86 11.88 -0.31
N LYS A 8 19.71 12.73 -1.32
CA LYS A 8 20.84 13.44 -1.92
C LYS A 8 21.34 14.53 -0.97
N ASP A 9 22.65 14.74 -0.97
CA ASP A 9 23.32 15.87 -0.32
C ASP A 9 23.15 15.95 1.21
N VAL A 10 22.73 14.85 1.86
CA VAL A 10 22.66 14.73 3.32
C VAL A 10 23.47 13.52 3.76
N LYS A 11 24.48 13.76 4.61
CA LYS A 11 25.16 12.73 5.39
C LYS A 11 24.88 12.96 6.87
N VAL A 12 24.50 11.91 7.55
CA VAL A 12 24.19 11.92 8.97
C VAL A 12 25.46 11.70 9.77
N HIS A 13 25.71 12.61 10.72
CA HIS A 13 26.78 12.53 11.70
C HIS A 13 26.21 12.21 13.08
N LEU A 14 26.84 11.31 13.83
CA LEU A 14 26.47 10.97 15.20
C LEU A 14 27.53 11.49 16.17
N THR A 15 27.22 12.58 16.86
CA THR A 15 28.14 13.20 17.81
C THR A 15 28.25 12.38 19.10
N LEU A 16 29.47 12.00 19.49
CA LEU A 16 29.75 11.39 20.79
C LEU A 16 29.89 12.44 21.90
N LYS A 17 29.56 12.06 23.14
CA LYS A 17 29.90 12.84 24.33
C LYS A 17 31.43 12.91 24.49
N PRO A 18 31.98 13.99 25.07
CA PRO A 18 33.44 14.15 25.23
C PRO A 18 34.12 13.01 25.99
N ASP A 19 33.40 12.37 26.92
CA ASP A 19 33.86 11.27 27.77
C ASP A 19 33.37 9.89 27.31
N ALA A 20 32.85 9.79 26.08
CA ALA A 20 32.32 8.55 25.53
C ALA A 20 33.36 7.44 25.46
N VAL A 21 33.11 6.35 26.17
CA VAL A 21 33.95 5.15 26.14
C VAL A 21 33.34 4.11 25.19
N PRO A 22 34.11 3.58 24.21
CA PRO A 22 33.68 2.51 23.33
C PRO A 22 33.25 1.26 24.09
N LYS A 23 32.14 0.66 23.64
CA LYS A 23 31.61 -0.58 24.22
C LYS A 23 31.42 -1.65 23.17
N PHE A 24 32.05 -2.80 23.40
CA PHE A 24 31.92 -3.99 22.58
C PHE A 24 31.15 -5.08 23.33
N PHE A 25 30.02 -5.51 22.76
CA PHE A 25 29.24 -6.62 23.27
C PHE A 25 29.27 -7.80 22.29
N LYS A 26 29.35 -9.01 22.85
CA LYS A 26 29.33 -10.26 22.07
C LYS A 26 27.94 -10.51 21.46
N ALA A 27 27.90 -11.21 20.33
CA ALA A 27 26.66 -11.66 19.73
C ALA A 27 25.81 -12.48 20.71
N ARG A 28 24.50 -12.24 20.69
CA ARG A 28 23.54 -13.07 21.43
C ARG A 28 23.23 -14.34 20.64
N PRO A 29 22.93 -15.47 21.31
CA PRO A 29 22.44 -16.66 20.62
C PRO A 29 21.14 -16.35 19.86
N VAL A 30 21.13 -16.66 18.56
CA VAL A 30 19.93 -16.55 17.73
C VAL A 30 19.17 -17.88 17.81
N PRO A 31 17.86 -17.89 18.13
CA PRO A 31 17.06 -19.12 18.13
C PRO A 31 17.13 -19.84 16.78
N TYR A 32 17.30 -21.17 16.80
CA TYR A 32 17.46 -21.98 15.58
C TYR A 32 16.33 -21.77 14.56
N ALA A 33 15.09 -21.59 15.03
CA ALA A 33 13.92 -21.32 14.19
C ALA A 33 14.01 -19.99 13.41
N LEU A 34 14.73 -19.00 13.93
CA LEU A 34 14.91 -17.69 13.28
C LEU A 34 16.20 -17.60 12.47
N ARG A 35 17.17 -18.49 12.71
CA ARG A 35 18.52 -18.40 12.15
C ARG A 35 18.53 -18.25 10.62
N LYS A 36 17.78 -19.10 9.91
CA LYS A 36 17.65 -19.01 8.44
C LYS A 36 17.13 -17.65 7.99
N LYS A 37 16.09 -17.12 8.65
CA LYS A 37 15.50 -15.81 8.32
C LYS A 37 16.43 -14.64 8.65
N VAL A 38 17.22 -14.76 9.71
CA VAL A 38 18.26 -13.79 10.05
C VAL A 38 19.36 -13.80 8.99
N ASP A 39 19.79 -14.98 8.53
CA ASP A 39 20.78 -15.10 7.47
C ASP A 39 20.29 -14.47 6.16
N GLU A 40 19.04 -14.77 5.76
CA GLU A 40 18.39 -14.16 4.59
C GLU A 40 18.32 -12.62 4.69
N GLU A 41 18.03 -12.07 5.88
CA GLU A 41 18.00 -10.63 6.08
C GLU A 41 19.40 -10.00 6.08
N LEU A 42 20.41 -10.66 6.64
CA LEU A 42 21.81 -10.19 6.55
C LEU A 42 22.28 -10.15 5.10
N ASP A 43 21.97 -11.19 4.32
CA ASP A 43 22.33 -11.24 2.90
C ASP A 43 21.63 -10.11 2.13
N ARG A 44 20.34 -9.86 2.40
CA ARG A 44 19.60 -8.72 1.82
C ARG A 44 20.29 -7.39 2.14
N LEU A 45 20.69 -7.17 3.39
CA LEU A 45 21.33 -5.91 3.82
C LEU A 45 22.71 -5.73 3.18
N LEU A 46 23.48 -6.81 3.01
CA LEU A 46 24.78 -6.82 2.32
C LEU A 46 24.62 -6.53 0.82
N GLU A 47 23.70 -7.23 0.15
CA GLU A 47 23.42 -7.04 -1.29
C GLU A 47 22.97 -5.60 -1.58
N LYS A 48 22.18 -5.02 -0.67
CA LYS A 48 21.73 -3.63 -0.74
C LYS A 48 22.80 -2.60 -0.35
N GLY A 49 23.97 -3.03 0.12
CA GLY A 49 25.03 -2.13 0.61
C GLY A 49 24.62 -1.31 1.84
N ILE A 50 23.65 -1.78 2.63
CA ILE A 50 23.23 -1.12 3.88
C ILE A 50 24.24 -1.42 5.00
N ILE A 51 24.79 -2.64 5.00
CA ILE A 51 25.85 -3.06 5.91
C ILE A 51 27.06 -3.57 5.13
N GLU A 52 28.22 -3.54 5.77
CA GLU A 52 29.43 -4.16 5.24
C GLU A 52 30.23 -4.88 6.34
N PRO A 53 30.91 -5.99 6.02
CA PRO A 53 31.66 -6.76 7.01
C PRO A 53 32.90 -5.99 7.46
N VAL A 54 33.20 -6.07 8.76
CA VAL A 54 34.42 -5.49 9.35
C VAL A 54 35.18 -6.53 10.16
N LYS A 55 36.51 -6.45 10.13
CA LYS A 55 37.37 -7.40 10.86
C LYS A 55 37.45 -7.08 12.35
N THR A 56 37.48 -5.79 12.68
CA THR A 56 37.69 -5.27 14.03
C THR A 56 36.82 -4.06 14.25
N SER A 57 36.31 -3.91 15.47
CA SER A 57 35.64 -2.69 15.92
C SER A 57 35.77 -2.56 17.43
N VAL A 58 35.83 -1.32 17.91
CA VAL A 58 35.77 -0.98 19.34
C VAL A 58 34.32 -0.82 19.83
N TRP A 59 33.38 -0.60 18.90
CA TRP A 59 31.94 -0.59 19.13
C TRP A 59 31.31 -1.87 18.58
N ALA A 60 30.41 -2.50 19.33
CA ALA A 60 29.62 -3.60 18.79
C ALA A 60 28.35 -3.84 19.61
N ALA A 61 27.19 -3.68 18.98
CA ALA A 61 25.89 -3.98 19.58
C ALA A 61 25.46 -5.41 19.23
N PRO A 62 24.94 -6.22 20.18
CA PRO A 62 24.36 -7.50 19.83
C PRO A 62 23.08 -7.29 19.02
N VAL A 63 22.81 -8.18 18.08
CA VAL A 63 21.55 -8.12 17.31
C VAL A 63 20.34 -8.60 18.09
N VAL A 64 19.20 -7.99 17.78
CA VAL A 64 17.85 -8.35 18.23
C VAL A 64 17.00 -8.61 16.99
N PRO A 65 16.81 -9.87 16.58
CA PRO A 65 15.91 -10.24 15.49
C PRO A 65 14.45 -10.00 15.88
N VAL A 66 13.73 -9.19 15.12
CA VAL A 66 12.30 -8.91 15.33
C VAL A 66 11.49 -9.53 14.20
N LEU A 67 10.54 -10.41 14.53
CA LEU A 67 9.62 -11.00 13.56
C LEU A 67 8.52 -10.00 13.20
N LYS A 68 8.39 -9.65 11.92
CA LYS A 68 7.31 -8.83 11.39
C LYS A 68 6.04 -9.67 11.18
N ARG A 69 4.88 -9.00 11.07
CA ARG A 69 3.58 -9.64 10.81
C ARG A 69 3.53 -10.41 9.49
N ASP A 70 4.30 -9.97 8.50
CA ASP A 70 4.45 -10.63 7.20
C ASP A 70 5.36 -11.89 7.24
N GLY A 71 5.85 -12.25 8.43
CA GLY A 71 6.72 -13.41 8.65
C GLY A 71 8.20 -13.18 8.34
N LYS A 72 8.59 -11.98 7.86
CA LYS A 72 10.00 -11.61 7.66
C LYS A 72 10.66 -11.18 8.96
N VAL A 73 11.99 -11.17 8.99
CA VAL A 73 12.77 -10.69 10.14
C VAL A 73 13.34 -9.31 9.85
N ARG A 74 13.29 -8.42 10.84
CA ARG A 74 14.07 -7.18 10.87
C ARG A 74 15.21 -7.35 11.85
N ILE A 75 16.43 -7.03 11.42
CA ILE A 75 17.61 -7.03 12.29
C ILE A 75 17.77 -5.63 12.88
N CYS A 76 17.75 -5.53 14.20
CA CYS A 76 18.06 -4.30 14.93
C CYS A 76 19.29 -4.53 15.82
N GLY A 77 20.20 -3.57 15.89
CA GLY A 77 21.24 -3.56 16.92
C GLY A 77 20.68 -3.08 18.25
N ASP A 78 21.07 -3.70 19.36
CA ASP A 78 20.76 -3.18 20.71
C ASP A 78 21.69 -1.99 21.05
N PHE A 79 21.52 -0.90 20.30
CA PHE A 79 22.34 0.30 20.38
C PHE A 79 22.17 1.06 21.71
N LYS A 80 21.16 0.70 22.52
CA LYS A 80 21.00 1.18 23.90
C LYS A 80 22.24 0.88 24.75
N LEU A 81 22.90 -0.25 24.51
CA LEU A 81 24.09 -0.67 25.25
C LEU A 81 25.38 0.04 24.79
N THR A 82 25.38 0.56 23.57
CA THR A 82 26.56 1.11 22.90
C THR A 82 26.37 2.59 22.59
N VAL A 83 26.14 2.92 21.32
CA VAL A 83 26.17 4.27 20.78
C VAL A 83 25.15 5.18 21.46
N ASN A 84 23.92 4.72 21.77
CA ASN A 84 22.89 5.60 22.35
C ASN A 84 23.23 6.10 23.76
N ALA A 85 24.01 5.33 24.54
CA ALA A 85 24.46 5.78 25.87
C ALA A 85 25.60 6.82 25.76
N ALA A 86 26.35 6.75 24.66
CA ALA A 86 27.59 7.48 24.42
C ALA A 86 27.41 8.71 23.52
N THR A 87 26.37 8.76 22.69
CA THR A 87 26.07 9.91 21.84
C THR A 87 25.45 11.05 22.63
N ASP A 88 25.77 12.27 22.22
CA ASP A 88 24.95 13.42 22.54
C ASP A 88 23.64 13.30 21.74
N LEU A 89 22.51 13.25 22.46
CA LEU A 89 21.24 12.91 21.84
C LEU A 89 20.74 14.12 21.06
N GLU A 90 20.60 13.95 19.76
CA GLU A 90 20.04 14.98 18.91
C GLU A 90 18.54 15.12 19.21
N GLN A 91 18.13 16.34 19.55
CA GLN A 91 16.75 16.68 19.86
C GLN A 91 16.18 17.53 18.74
N TYR A 92 15.03 17.11 18.22
CA TYR A 92 14.22 17.87 17.27
C TYR A 92 12.77 17.83 17.75
N PRO A 93 12.05 18.97 17.73
CA PRO A 93 10.66 19.00 18.17
C PRO A 93 9.82 18.10 17.26
N LEU A 94 9.31 17.00 17.82
CA LEU A 94 8.31 16.22 17.13
C LEU A 94 6.97 16.95 17.25
N PRO A 95 6.26 17.19 16.14
CA PRO A 95 4.95 17.83 16.18
C PRO A 95 3.98 16.97 17.00
N LYS A 96 3.13 17.63 17.79
CA LYS A 96 2.04 16.89 18.45
C LYS A 96 1.02 16.49 17.40
N ILE A 97 0.31 15.40 17.69
CA ILE A 97 -0.80 14.93 16.85
C ILE A 97 -1.83 16.05 16.63
N GLU A 98 -2.09 16.86 17.65
CA GLU A 98 -2.98 18.03 17.57
C GLU A 98 -2.48 19.08 16.57
N ASP A 99 -1.18 19.36 16.57
CA ASP A 99 -0.56 20.32 15.65
C ASP A 99 -0.59 19.79 14.20
N LEU A 100 -0.34 18.49 14.02
CA LEU A 100 -0.47 17.82 12.72
C LEU A 100 -1.92 17.94 12.20
N PHE A 101 -2.91 17.66 13.04
CA PHE A 101 -4.32 17.80 12.64
C PHE A 101 -4.72 19.26 12.39
N ALA A 102 -4.17 20.21 13.13
CA ALA A 102 -4.41 21.63 12.89
C ALA A 102 -3.81 22.10 11.56
N GLN A 103 -2.61 21.64 11.19
CA GLN A 103 -1.99 21.91 9.88
C GLN A 103 -2.80 21.30 8.72
N LEU A 104 -3.42 20.16 8.97
CA LEU A 104 -4.30 19.46 8.03
C LEU A 104 -5.75 19.99 8.11
N SER A 105 -6.04 20.96 8.97
CA SER A 105 -7.39 21.48 9.17
C SER A 105 -7.90 22.15 7.90
N GLY A 106 -9.12 21.77 7.48
CA GLY A 106 -9.72 22.21 6.23
C GLY A 106 -9.55 21.21 5.08
N GLY A 107 -8.61 20.27 5.19
CA GLY A 107 -8.51 19.16 4.27
C GLY A 107 -9.50 18.04 4.62
N GLU A 108 -10.25 17.57 3.63
CA GLU A 108 -11.22 16.48 3.81
C GLU A 108 -10.60 15.11 3.51
N THR A 109 -9.53 15.08 2.71
CA THR A 109 -8.94 13.85 2.18
C THR A 109 -7.43 13.99 1.98
N PHE A 110 -6.67 12.97 2.38
CA PHE A 110 -5.20 13.00 2.38
C PHE A 110 -4.62 11.74 1.74
N SER A 111 -3.49 11.88 1.05
CA SER A 111 -2.62 10.76 0.71
C SER A 111 -1.67 10.50 1.86
N LYS A 112 -1.53 9.23 2.25
CA LYS A 112 -0.48 8.78 3.16
C LYS A 112 0.61 8.08 2.35
N LEU A 113 1.82 8.61 2.39
CA LEU A 113 3.02 8.05 1.77
C LEU A 113 3.88 7.43 2.88
N ASP A 114 4.08 6.12 2.80
CA ASP A 114 4.97 5.34 3.68
C ASP A 114 6.30 5.08 2.97
N LEU A 115 7.39 5.51 3.58
CA LEU A 115 8.73 5.37 3.01
C LEU A 115 9.32 4.00 3.37
N GLN A 116 9.47 3.12 2.37
CA GLN A 116 10.12 1.83 2.59
C GLN A 116 11.55 2.00 3.12
N ASP A 117 11.86 1.27 4.20
CA ASP A 117 13.17 1.29 4.87
C ASP A 117 13.66 2.75 5.13
N ALA A 118 12.76 3.66 5.54
CA ALA A 118 12.98 5.12 5.61
C ALA A 118 14.34 5.54 6.19
N TYR A 119 14.74 5.02 7.35
CA TYR A 119 16.03 5.36 7.96
C TYR A 119 17.22 4.93 7.10
N CYS A 120 17.11 3.81 6.39
CA CYS A 120 18.14 3.35 5.47
C CYS A 120 18.23 4.20 4.19
N GLN A 121 17.50 5.30 4.07
CA GLN A 121 17.70 6.29 3.00
C GLN A 121 18.70 7.38 3.39
N PHE A 122 19.04 7.48 4.68
CA PHE A 122 20.04 8.41 5.20
C PHE A 122 21.42 7.73 5.24
N GLU A 123 22.38 8.27 4.49
CA GLU A 123 23.75 7.78 4.52
C GLU A 123 24.50 8.35 5.72
N LEU A 124 25.32 7.52 6.35
CA LEU A 124 26.18 7.93 7.47
C LEU A 124 27.54 8.38 6.91
N ASP A 125 28.16 9.37 7.54
CA ASP A 125 29.59 9.62 7.33
C ASP A 125 30.45 8.48 7.91
N GLU A 126 31.71 8.39 7.44
CA GLU A 126 32.59 7.26 7.79
C GLU A 126 32.84 7.13 9.30
N GLU A 127 32.96 8.25 10.02
CA GLU A 127 33.15 8.26 11.47
C GLU A 127 31.94 7.66 12.19
N SER A 128 30.74 8.04 11.77
CA SER A 128 29.49 7.56 12.37
C SER A 128 29.23 6.09 12.04
N GLN A 129 29.64 5.61 10.86
CA GLN A 129 29.54 4.19 10.49
C GLN A 129 30.30 3.29 11.47
N ASP A 130 31.45 3.73 11.98
CA ASP A 130 32.26 2.98 12.94
C ASP A 130 31.62 2.92 14.35
N LEU A 131 30.62 3.76 14.63
CA LEU A 131 29.86 3.74 15.89
C LEU A 131 28.70 2.75 15.85
N VAL A 132 28.13 2.52 14.66
CA VAL A 132 26.93 1.69 14.46
C VAL A 132 27.29 0.31 13.92
N VAL A 133 28.03 -0.46 14.72
CA VAL A 133 28.43 -1.84 14.39
C VAL A 133 27.54 -2.84 15.12
N ILE A 134 27.08 -3.87 14.40
CA ILE A 134 26.36 -5.00 14.96
C ILE A 134 27.22 -6.27 15.02
N ASN A 135 27.03 -7.03 16.09
CA ASN A 135 27.66 -8.32 16.32
C ASN A 135 26.64 -9.44 16.16
N THR A 136 26.89 -10.30 15.18
CA THR A 136 26.00 -11.38 14.75
C THR A 136 26.70 -12.73 14.90
N HIS A 137 25.96 -13.83 14.74
CA HIS A 137 26.56 -15.16 14.65
C HIS A 137 27.43 -15.37 13.39
N ARG A 138 27.40 -14.45 12.42
CA ARG A 138 28.26 -14.42 11.22
C ARG A 138 29.45 -13.46 11.33
N GLY A 139 29.60 -12.78 12.47
CA GLY A 139 30.66 -11.78 12.70
C GLY A 139 30.13 -10.35 12.79
N LEU A 140 31.04 -9.40 12.58
CA LEU A 140 30.80 -7.97 12.75
C LEU A 140 30.44 -7.32 11.41
N PHE A 141 29.42 -6.46 11.46
CA PHE A 141 28.99 -5.66 10.32
C PHE A 141 28.78 -4.21 10.77
N ARG A 142 29.36 -3.26 10.03
CA ARG A 142 29.07 -1.83 10.23
C ARG A 142 27.96 -1.39 9.28
N TYR A 143 27.09 -0.51 9.77
CA TYR A 143 26.07 0.10 8.92
C TYR A 143 26.65 1.27 8.14
N LYS A 144 26.36 1.35 6.85
CA LYS A 144 26.67 2.51 5.99
C LYS A 144 25.58 3.59 6.01
N ARG A 145 24.41 3.21 6.54
CA ARG A 145 23.18 4.00 6.54
C ARG A 145 22.53 3.95 7.90
N LEU A 146 21.77 4.97 8.26
CA LEU A 146 21.20 5.12 9.59
C LEU A 146 20.31 3.91 9.96
N PRO A 147 20.68 3.10 10.96
CA PRO A 147 19.93 1.90 11.31
C PRO A 147 18.82 2.19 12.32
N PHE A 148 17.82 1.32 12.33
CA PHE A 148 16.84 1.27 13.41
C PHE A 148 17.53 0.98 14.76
N GLY A 149 17.07 1.67 15.80
CA GLY A 149 17.55 1.50 17.17
C GLY A 149 18.54 2.57 17.63
N VAL A 150 19.08 3.40 16.73
CA VAL A 150 19.84 4.60 17.10
C VAL A 150 18.87 5.66 17.65
N ALA A 151 19.18 6.21 18.83
CA ALA A 151 18.27 7.09 19.56
C ALA A 151 18.02 8.42 18.85
N SER A 152 19.02 8.97 18.16
CA SER A 152 18.90 10.21 17.37
C SER A 152 18.14 10.02 16.06
N ALA A 153 17.95 8.78 15.60
CA ALA A 153 17.42 8.53 14.26
C ALA A 153 16.03 9.14 13.99
N PRO A 154 15.05 9.08 14.91
CA PRO A 154 13.75 9.73 14.71
C PRO A 154 13.85 11.26 14.57
N ALA A 155 14.70 11.91 15.37
CA ALA A 155 14.88 13.37 15.34
C ALA A 155 15.55 13.83 14.05
N ILE A 156 16.60 13.12 13.62
CA ILE A 156 17.27 13.34 12.33
C ILE A 156 16.27 13.20 11.19
N CYS A 157 15.52 12.09 11.19
CA CYS A 157 14.53 11.79 10.17
C CYS A 157 13.45 12.89 10.08
N GLN A 158 12.88 13.30 11.22
CA GLN A 158 11.88 14.36 11.26
C GLN A 158 12.41 15.67 10.68
N ARG A 159 13.58 16.13 11.14
CA ARG A 159 14.18 17.39 10.69
C ARG A 159 14.37 17.39 9.18
N GLU A 160 15.03 16.36 8.65
CA GLU A 160 15.41 16.34 7.24
C GLU A 160 14.18 16.19 6.35
N MET A 161 13.18 15.41 6.76
CA MET A 161 11.94 15.29 6.00
C MET A 161 11.11 16.57 6.04
N GLU A 162 10.97 17.23 7.20
CA GLU A 162 10.33 18.55 7.27
C GLU A 162 11.05 19.56 6.38
N LYS A 163 12.39 19.59 6.41
CA LYS A 163 13.20 20.46 5.55
C LYS A 163 12.96 20.21 4.06
N MET A 164 12.80 18.95 3.64
CA MET A 164 12.48 18.62 2.24
C MET A 164 11.06 19.05 1.85
N MET A 165 10.12 19.02 2.80
CA MET A 165 8.73 19.39 2.59
C MET A 165 8.46 20.88 2.83
N GLN A 166 9.46 21.67 3.24
CA GLN A 166 9.33 23.11 3.43
C GLN A 166 8.81 23.78 2.15
N GLY A 167 7.78 24.63 2.32
CA GLY A 167 7.16 25.36 1.21
C GLY A 167 6.07 24.58 0.47
N GLN A 168 5.70 23.38 0.92
CA GLN A 168 4.57 22.62 0.35
C GLN A 168 3.34 22.71 1.27
N PRO A 169 2.39 23.64 1.01
CA PRO A 169 1.16 23.75 1.79
C PRO A 169 0.31 22.48 1.66
N GLY A 170 -0.39 22.10 2.74
CA GLY A 170 -1.21 20.88 2.78
C GLY A 170 -0.39 19.58 2.90
N SER A 171 0.89 19.68 3.26
CA SER A 171 1.74 18.55 3.61
C SER A 171 2.09 18.56 5.10
N SER A 172 2.11 17.39 5.72
CA SER A 172 2.48 17.21 7.11
C SER A 172 3.31 15.94 7.25
N VAL A 173 4.44 16.04 7.97
CA VAL A 173 5.42 14.97 8.12
C VAL A 173 5.39 14.49 9.56
N TYR A 174 5.32 13.18 9.75
CA TYR A 174 5.51 12.54 11.04
C TYR A 174 6.40 11.30 10.90
N LEU A 175 7.67 11.45 11.26
CA LEU A 175 8.71 10.44 11.14
C LEU A 175 8.83 9.88 9.72
N ASP A 176 8.32 8.68 9.46
CA ASP A 176 8.32 8.00 8.17
C ASP A 176 7.00 8.15 7.39
N ASP A 177 5.99 8.76 8.01
CA ASP A 177 4.69 9.02 7.42
C ASP A 177 4.63 10.45 6.85
N LEU A 178 4.38 10.55 5.54
CA LEU A 178 4.06 11.82 4.89
C LEU A 178 2.57 11.87 4.54
N LEU A 179 1.87 12.86 5.07
CA LEU A 179 0.50 13.18 4.73
C LEU A 179 0.49 14.35 3.75
N GLU A 180 -0.19 14.19 2.62
CA GLU A 180 -0.16 15.21 1.57
C GLU A 180 -1.52 15.27 0.85
N GLU A 181 -2.14 16.45 0.87
CA GLU A 181 -3.48 16.70 0.31
C GLU A 181 -3.43 17.01 -1.19
N THR A 182 -2.44 17.81 -1.62
CA THR A 182 -2.40 18.36 -2.99
C THR A 182 -2.23 17.26 -4.03
N ALA A 183 -1.34 16.29 -3.83
CA ALA A 183 -1.19 15.14 -4.73
C ALA A 183 -2.40 14.19 -4.66
N PHE A 184 -3.09 14.08 -3.51
CA PHE A 184 -4.36 13.35 -3.48
C PHE A 184 -5.39 13.99 -4.40
N GLN A 185 -5.53 15.31 -4.31
CA GLN A 185 -6.47 16.05 -5.13
C GLN A 185 -6.05 16.04 -6.60
N ALA A 186 -4.76 16.16 -6.91
CA ALA A 186 -4.23 16.02 -8.25
C ALA A 186 -4.49 14.62 -8.84
N ALA A 187 -4.35 13.55 -8.04
CA ALA A 187 -4.69 12.20 -8.45
C ALA A 187 -6.19 12.04 -8.73
N LYS A 188 -7.06 12.65 -7.91
CA LYS A 188 -8.51 12.68 -8.17
C LYS A 188 -8.86 13.42 -9.47
N GLU A 189 -8.27 14.58 -9.71
CA GLU A 189 -8.50 15.32 -10.95
C GLU A 189 -7.94 14.58 -12.16
N ALA A 190 -6.80 13.90 -12.03
CA ALA A 190 -6.27 13.01 -13.06
C ALA A 190 -7.26 11.88 -13.37
N LEU A 191 -7.83 11.22 -12.33
CA LEU A 191 -8.85 10.16 -12.48
C LEU A 191 -10.14 10.64 -13.16
N LYS A 192 -10.53 11.90 -12.97
CA LYS A 192 -11.67 12.52 -13.66
C LYS A 192 -11.35 12.97 -15.08
N SER A 193 -10.07 13.14 -15.42
CA SER A 193 -9.67 13.68 -16.71
C SER A 193 -10.11 12.75 -17.85
N SER A 194 -10.54 13.36 -18.96
CA SER A 194 -10.91 12.65 -20.19
C SER A 194 -9.76 11.85 -20.81
N SER A 195 -8.53 12.04 -20.34
CA SER A 195 -7.35 11.32 -20.82
C SER A 195 -7.27 9.86 -20.35
N LEU A 196 -7.93 9.53 -19.23
CA LEU A 196 -7.95 8.16 -18.68
C LEU A 196 -9.16 7.35 -19.14
N LEU A 197 -10.32 7.99 -19.28
CA LEU A 197 -11.55 7.35 -19.70
C LEU A 197 -11.59 7.16 -21.22
N ILE A 198 -12.05 5.99 -21.65
CA ILE A 198 -12.33 5.72 -23.06
C ILE A 198 -13.81 5.47 -23.27
N HIS A 199 -14.29 5.78 -24.48
CA HIS A 199 -15.66 5.43 -24.86
C HIS A 199 -15.85 3.93 -24.96
N PHE A 200 -17.05 3.48 -24.60
CA PHE A 200 -17.46 2.10 -24.78
C PHE A 200 -17.56 1.76 -26.26
N ASP A 201 -16.91 0.67 -26.67
CA ASP A 201 -16.92 0.13 -28.02
C ASP A 201 -17.48 -1.29 -28.03
N ASN A 202 -18.60 -1.47 -28.73
CA ASN A 202 -19.29 -2.75 -28.86
C ASN A 202 -18.44 -3.86 -29.49
N LYS A 203 -17.37 -3.51 -30.23
CA LYS A 203 -16.51 -4.48 -30.92
C LYS A 203 -15.36 -4.99 -30.06
N LYS A 204 -15.07 -4.33 -28.94
CA LYS A 204 -13.95 -4.66 -28.05
C LYS A 204 -14.40 -5.57 -26.92
N GLU A 205 -13.47 -6.40 -26.42
CA GLU A 205 -13.73 -7.22 -25.23
C GLU A 205 -14.01 -6.31 -24.03
N VAL A 206 -14.97 -6.72 -23.19
CA VAL A 206 -15.35 -5.98 -21.98
C VAL A 206 -14.82 -6.70 -20.76
N LEU A 207 -14.11 -5.97 -19.90
CA LEU A 207 -13.58 -6.46 -18.64
C LEU A 207 -14.28 -5.75 -17.48
N VAL A 208 -14.72 -6.53 -16.49
CA VAL A 208 -15.33 -6.03 -15.26
C VAL A 208 -14.48 -6.52 -14.08
N ALA A 209 -13.69 -5.62 -13.50
CA ALA A 209 -12.91 -5.92 -12.30
C ALA A 209 -13.72 -5.56 -11.06
N CYS A 210 -13.88 -6.52 -10.14
CA CYS A 210 -14.64 -6.36 -8.91
C CYS A 210 -13.77 -6.69 -7.71
N ASP A 211 -13.98 -5.95 -6.63
CA ASP A 211 -13.30 -6.15 -5.36
C ASP A 211 -14.22 -5.76 -4.20
N ALA A 212 -14.04 -6.39 -3.03
CA ALA A 212 -14.75 -6.03 -1.82
C ALA A 212 -13.82 -5.74 -0.65
N SER A 213 -14.15 -4.68 0.09
CA SER A 213 -13.52 -4.37 1.37
C SER A 213 -14.43 -4.73 2.54
N PRO A 214 -13.98 -4.60 3.80
CA PRO A 214 -14.84 -4.83 4.95
C PRO A 214 -16.09 -3.94 5.00
N TYR A 215 -16.10 -2.81 4.27
CA TYR A 215 -17.12 -1.76 4.36
C TYR A 215 -17.66 -1.29 2.99
N GLY A 216 -17.10 -1.71 1.87
CA GLY A 216 -17.51 -1.25 0.53
C GLY A 216 -17.26 -2.24 -0.59
N LEU A 217 -17.83 -1.94 -1.77
CA LEU A 217 -17.67 -2.68 -3.02
C LEU A 217 -17.11 -1.74 -4.07
N GLY A 218 -16.16 -2.22 -4.87
CA GLY A 218 -15.54 -1.48 -5.97
C GLY A 218 -15.64 -2.25 -7.27
N VAL A 219 -16.01 -1.56 -8.36
CA VAL A 219 -16.13 -2.15 -9.69
C VAL A 219 -15.59 -1.20 -10.75
N VAL A 220 -14.81 -1.75 -11.69
CA VAL A 220 -14.26 -1.02 -12.83
C VAL A 220 -14.63 -1.74 -14.13
N LEU A 221 -15.32 -1.03 -15.02
CA LEU A 221 -15.58 -1.46 -16.40
C LEU A 221 -14.47 -0.94 -17.31
N SER A 222 -13.85 -1.79 -18.13
CA SER A 222 -12.71 -1.40 -18.97
C SER A 222 -12.64 -2.18 -20.28
N HIS A 223 -11.94 -1.62 -21.28
CA HIS A 223 -11.47 -2.37 -22.45
C HIS A 223 -9.97 -2.66 -22.34
N PRO A 224 -9.50 -3.83 -22.79
CA PRO A 224 -8.08 -4.06 -22.96
C PRO A 224 -7.56 -3.22 -24.13
N THR A 225 -6.43 -2.52 -23.93
CA THR A 225 -5.67 -1.85 -24.99
C THR A 225 -4.22 -2.34 -25.00
N PRO A 226 -3.44 -2.07 -26.05
CA PRO A 226 -2.02 -2.46 -26.09
C PRO A 226 -1.18 -1.89 -24.93
N GLU A 227 -1.60 -0.77 -24.35
CA GLU A 227 -0.93 -0.09 -23.23
C GLU A 227 -1.44 -0.57 -21.86
N GLY A 228 -2.49 -1.39 -21.83
CA GLY A 228 -3.14 -1.87 -20.60
C GLY A 228 -4.67 -1.71 -20.64
N ASN A 229 -5.34 -2.09 -19.56
CA ASN A 229 -6.80 -1.96 -19.50
C ASN A 229 -7.18 -0.50 -19.25
N ARG A 230 -7.91 0.10 -20.20
CA ARG A 230 -8.39 1.48 -20.10
C ARG A 230 -9.83 1.51 -19.57
N PRO A 231 -10.10 2.27 -18.50
CA PRO A 231 -11.42 2.33 -17.87
C PRO A 231 -12.44 3.07 -18.73
N ILE A 232 -13.68 2.62 -18.65
CA ILE A 232 -14.86 3.22 -19.28
C ILE A 232 -15.69 3.91 -18.19
N VAL A 233 -15.97 3.17 -17.11
CA VAL A 233 -16.73 3.65 -15.96
C VAL A 233 -16.20 3.00 -14.68
N PHE A 234 -16.16 3.78 -13.61
CA PHE A 234 -15.92 3.32 -12.24
C PHE A 234 -17.23 3.36 -11.46
N ALA A 235 -17.45 2.39 -10.57
CA ALA A 235 -18.58 2.37 -9.66
C ALA A 235 -18.16 1.82 -8.29
N SER A 236 -18.70 2.40 -7.22
CA SER A 236 -18.55 1.88 -5.87
C SER A 236 -19.82 2.12 -5.05
N ARG A 237 -20.02 1.30 -4.01
CA ARG A 237 -21.13 1.45 -3.07
C ARG A 237 -20.72 0.93 -1.70
N SER A 238 -21.19 1.60 -0.65
CA SER A 238 -21.00 1.17 0.74
C SER A 238 -21.82 -0.09 1.03
N LEU A 239 -21.27 -0.99 1.86
CA LEU A 239 -22.01 -2.16 2.34
C LEU A 239 -23.08 -1.73 3.35
N THR A 240 -24.27 -2.30 3.21
CA THR A 240 -25.36 -2.17 4.20
C THR A 240 -24.96 -2.81 5.54
N LYS A 241 -25.71 -2.51 6.60
CA LYS A 241 -25.48 -3.10 7.94
C LYS A 241 -25.50 -4.64 7.91
N ALA A 242 -26.36 -5.24 7.08
CA ALA A 242 -26.43 -6.70 6.93
C ALA A 242 -25.24 -7.25 6.14
N GLU A 243 -24.86 -6.60 5.04
CA GLU A 243 -23.75 -7.04 4.18
C GLU A 243 -22.38 -6.92 4.87
N LYS A 244 -22.22 -5.98 5.82
CA LYS A 244 -21.00 -5.88 6.65
C LYS A 244 -20.70 -7.16 7.43
N ASN A 245 -21.73 -7.92 7.79
CA ASN A 245 -21.61 -9.18 8.54
C ASN A 245 -21.38 -10.40 7.63
N TYR A 246 -21.33 -10.23 6.31
CA TYR A 246 -21.05 -11.33 5.39
C TYR A 246 -19.60 -11.80 5.54
N SER A 247 -19.37 -13.08 5.25
CA SER A 247 -18.01 -13.62 5.16
C SER A 247 -17.23 -12.93 4.02
N HIS A 248 -15.90 -12.98 4.08
CA HIS A 248 -15.04 -12.38 3.05
C HIS A 248 -15.40 -12.89 1.64
N LEU A 249 -15.60 -14.20 1.50
CA LEU A 249 -16.01 -14.83 0.25
C LEU A 249 -17.35 -14.29 -0.27
N GLU A 250 -18.32 -14.09 0.62
CA GLU A 250 -19.64 -13.55 0.25
C GLU A 250 -19.58 -12.07 -0.15
N LYS A 251 -18.69 -11.28 0.47
CA LYS A 251 -18.47 -9.88 0.08
C LYS A 251 -17.87 -9.80 -1.33
N GLU A 252 -16.87 -10.63 -1.62
CA GLU A 252 -16.28 -10.72 -2.96
C GLU A 252 -17.30 -11.19 -4.01
N ALA A 253 -18.12 -12.19 -3.67
CA ALA A 253 -19.21 -12.64 -4.55
C ALA A 253 -20.24 -11.51 -4.80
N LEU A 254 -20.57 -10.74 -3.77
CA LEU A 254 -21.45 -9.59 -3.88
C LEU A 254 -20.87 -8.50 -4.78
N ALA A 255 -19.54 -8.26 -4.76
CA ALA A 255 -18.90 -7.30 -5.66
C ALA A 255 -19.09 -7.67 -7.14
N LEU A 256 -18.98 -8.96 -7.47
CA LEU A 256 -19.25 -9.46 -8.84
C LEU A 256 -20.69 -9.20 -9.26
N VAL A 257 -21.65 -9.55 -8.39
CA VAL A 257 -23.09 -9.37 -8.66
C VAL A 257 -23.44 -7.90 -8.78
N PHE A 258 -22.90 -7.06 -7.90
CA PHE A 258 -23.05 -5.61 -7.97
C PHE A 258 -22.50 -5.07 -9.30
N GLY A 259 -21.32 -5.50 -9.73
CA GLY A 259 -20.74 -5.05 -11.00
C GLY A 259 -21.60 -5.40 -12.21
N VAL A 260 -22.11 -6.64 -12.26
CA VAL A 260 -22.96 -7.09 -13.37
C VAL A 260 -24.32 -6.39 -13.39
N THR A 261 -24.93 -6.23 -12.22
CA THR A 261 -26.22 -5.54 -12.10
C THR A 261 -26.10 -4.05 -12.38
N ARG A 262 -25.03 -3.39 -11.88
CA ARG A 262 -24.74 -1.97 -12.11
C ARG A 262 -24.50 -1.67 -13.59
N PHE A 263 -23.74 -2.51 -14.28
CA PHE A 263 -23.40 -2.31 -15.69
C PHE A 263 -24.28 -3.12 -16.64
N ARG A 264 -25.50 -3.48 -16.22
CA ARG A 264 -26.43 -4.29 -17.02
C ARG A 264 -26.60 -3.77 -18.44
N ASN A 265 -26.72 -2.46 -18.64
CA ASN A 265 -26.90 -1.85 -19.97
C ASN A 265 -25.70 -2.08 -20.91
N TYR A 266 -24.49 -2.21 -20.36
CA TYR A 266 -23.28 -2.51 -21.12
C TYR A 266 -23.10 -4.02 -21.34
N LEU A 267 -23.53 -4.86 -20.39
CA LEU A 267 -23.18 -6.28 -20.36
C LEU A 267 -24.25 -7.21 -20.94
N LEU A 268 -25.52 -6.81 -20.90
CA LEU A 268 -26.62 -7.67 -21.34
C LEU A 268 -26.49 -8.02 -22.83
N GLY A 269 -26.61 -9.31 -23.15
CA GLY A 269 -26.49 -9.82 -24.52
C GLY A 269 -25.06 -9.88 -25.09
N ARG A 270 -24.03 -9.59 -24.29
CA ARG A 270 -22.62 -9.59 -24.70
C ARG A 270 -21.78 -10.60 -23.91
N LYS A 271 -20.66 -11.01 -24.50
CA LYS A 271 -19.62 -11.78 -23.81
C LYS A 271 -18.65 -10.83 -23.11
N PHE A 272 -18.40 -11.04 -21.83
CA PHE A 272 -17.46 -10.24 -21.04
C PHE A 272 -16.64 -11.10 -20.08
N THR A 273 -15.58 -10.53 -19.52
CA THR A 273 -14.73 -11.19 -18.53
C THR A 273 -14.91 -10.53 -17.15
N LEU A 274 -15.30 -11.32 -16.15
CA LEU A 274 -15.27 -10.95 -14.73
C LEU A 274 -13.87 -11.19 -14.17
N ILE A 275 -13.35 -10.23 -13.41
CA ILE A 275 -12.04 -10.31 -12.76
C ILE A 275 -12.22 -10.15 -11.26
N THR A 276 -11.69 -11.10 -10.48
CA THR A 276 -11.68 -11.09 -9.01
C THR A 276 -10.32 -11.53 -8.49
N ASP A 277 -9.97 -11.10 -7.28
CA ASP A 277 -8.80 -11.56 -6.55
C ASP A 277 -9.09 -12.81 -5.67
N HIS A 278 -10.30 -13.35 -5.73
CA HIS A 278 -10.71 -14.47 -4.87
C HIS A 278 -10.87 -15.79 -5.65
N ARG A 279 -9.86 -16.66 -5.55
CA ARG A 279 -9.82 -17.96 -6.24
C ARG A 279 -11.05 -18.85 -6.06
N PRO A 280 -11.67 -18.96 -4.86
CA PRO A 280 -12.86 -19.80 -4.67
C PRO A 280 -14.05 -19.41 -5.56
N LEU A 281 -14.16 -18.14 -5.98
CA LEU A 281 -15.28 -17.69 -6.82
C LEU A 281 -15.23 -18.26 -8.23
N LEU A 282 -14.03 -18.65 -8.71
CA LEU A 282 -13.88 -19.26 -10.03
C LEU A 282 -14.59 -20.60 -10.14
N SER A 283 -14.71 -21.35 -9.03
CA SER A 283 -15.46 -22.60 -9.01
C SER A 283 -16.92 -22.38 -8.63
N LEU A 284 -17.19 -21.45 -7.72
CA LEU A 284 -18.51 -21.24 -7.13
C LEU A 284 -19.49 -20.48 -8.05
N LEU A 285 -18.96 -19.51 -8.80
CA LEU A 285 -19.71 -18.66 -9.73
C LEU A 285 -19.18 -18.84 -11.16
N SER A 286 -18.76 -20.06 -11.51
CA SER A 286 -18.28 -20.38 -12.86
C SER A 286 -19.39 -20.30 -13.89
N GLU A 287 -19.04 -19.90 -15.10
CA GLU A 287 -19.93 -19.90 -16.26
C GLU A 287 -20.31 -21.30 -16.79
N THR A 288 -19.57 -22.35 -16.40
CA THR A 288 -19.76 -23.71 -16.93
C THR A 288 -20.33 -24.71 -15.92
N LYS A 289 -20.29 -24.37 -14.63
CA LYS A 289 -20.66 -25.30 -13.55
C LYS A 289 -22.11 -25.09 -13.13
N PRO A 290 -22.81 -26.16 -12.71
CA PRO A 290 -24.15 -26.02 -12.16
C PRO A 290 -24.14 -25.20 -10.88
N VAL A 291 -25.29 -24.56 -10.59
CA VAL A 291 -25.47 -23.79 -9.36
C VAL A 291 -25.21 -24.68 -8.14
N PRO A 292 -24.33 -24.26 -7.21
CA PRO A 292 -23.95 -25.07 -6.06
C PRO A 292 -25.12 -25.22 -5.07
N THR A 293 -25.73 -26.40 -5.01
CA THR A 293 -26.90 -26.69 -4.15
C THR A 293 -26.59 -26.70 -2.65
N VAL A 294 -25.32 -26.92 -2.28
CA VAL A 294 -24.85 -26.95 -0.89
C VAL A 294 -24.38 -25.56 -0.41
N ALA A 295 -24.26 -24.58 -1.31
CA ALA A 295 -23.88 -23.22 -0.94
C ALA A 295 -25.02 -22.49 -0.22
N ALA A 296 -24.70 -21.40 0.49
CA ALA A 296 -25.71 -20.55 1.10
C ALA A 296 -26.74 -20.05 0.07
N ALA A 297 -28.02 -19.98 0.46
CA ALA A 297 -29.12 -19.57 -0.43
C ALA A 297 -28.89 -18.20 -1.12
N ARG A 298 -28.11 -17.33 -0.49
CA ARG A 298 -27.67 -16.05 -1.08
C ARG A 298 -26.77 -16.25 -2.30
N ILE A 299 -25.77 -17.10 -2.19
CA ILE A 299 -24.84 -17.43 -3.28
C ILE A 299 -25.57 -18.13 -4.41
N GLN A 300 -26.53 -19.00 -4.09
CA GLN A 300 -27.37 -19.65 -5.11
C GLN A 300 -28.17 -18.61 -5.92
N ARG A 301 -28.81 -17.65 -5.24
CA ARG A 301 -29.51 -16.54 -5.91
C ARG A 301 -28.58 -15.72 -6.80
N TRP A 302 -27.37 -15.42 -6.33
CA TRP A 302 -26.36 -14.71 -7.10
C TRP A 302 -25.89 -15.49 -8.34
N ALA A 303 -25.68 -16.79 -8.21
CA ALA A 303 -25.34 -17.65 -9.34
C ALA A 303 -26.47 -17.66 -10.39
N LEU A 304 -27.74 -17.70 -9.96
CA LEU A 304 -28.88 -17.57 -10.86
C LEU A 304 -28.93 -16.20 -11.56
N THR A 305 -28.64 -15.11 -10.84
CA THR A 305 -28.55 -13.77 -11.45
C THR A 305 -27.46 -13.72 -12.51
N LEU A 306 -26.28 -14.27 -12.22
CA LEU A 306 -25.16 -14.31 -13.15
C LEU A 306 -25.41 -15.23 -14.35
N ALA A 307 -26.19 -16.30 -14.18
CA ALA A 307 -26.56 -17.23 -15.25
C ALA A 307 -27.34 -16.57 -16.41
N ALA A 308 -27.95 -15.40 -16.19
CA ALA A 308 -28.59 -14.61 -17.24
C ALA A 308 -27.59 -13.95 -18.21
N TYR A 309 -26.29 -14.01 -17.92
CA TYR A 309 -25.23 -13.32 -18.66
C TYR A 309 -24.22 -14.29 -19.25
N ALA A 310 -23.63 -13.93 -20.39
CA ALA A 310 -22.53 -14.66 -20.99
C ALA A 310 -21.20 -14.08 -20.49
N TYR A 311 -20.58 -14.70 -19.49
CA TYR A 311 -19.32 -14.21 -18.93
C TYR A 311 -18.26 -15.31 -18.83
N LYS A 312 -17.01 -14.88 -18.62
CA LYS A 312 -15.90 -15.73 -18.19
C LYS A 312 -15.30 -15.16 -16.92
N ILE A 313 -15.13 -15.96 -15.87
CA ILE A 313 -14.47 -15.49 -14.65
C ILE A 313 -12.97 -15.79 -14.67
N LYS A 314 -12.15 -14.80 -14.32
CA LYS A 314 -10.68 -14.91 -14.23
C LYS A 314 -10.20 -14.42 -12.87
N PHE A 315 -9.21 -15.13 -12.33
CA PHE A 315 -8.49 -14.69 -11.13
C PHE A 315 -7.36 -13.74 -11.53
N LYS A 316 -7.19 -12.66 -10.78
CA LYS A 316 -6.04 -11.76 -10.86
C LYS A 316 -5.44 -11.59 -9.47
N PRO A 317 -4.11 -11.71 -9.26
CA PRO A 317 -3.51 -11.46 -7.96
C PRO A 317 -3.82 -10.05 -7.45
N GLY A 318 -4.13 -9.89 -6.15
CA GLY A 318 -4.50 -8.59 -5.58
C GLY A 318 -3.51 -7.45 -5.83
N LYS A 319 -2.21 -7.76 -5.96
CA LYS A 319 -1.17 -6.78 -6.32
C LYS A 319 -1.44 -6.09 -7.66
N ASP A 320 -2.03 -6.82 -8.61
CA ASP A 320 -2.33 -6.31 -9.93
C ASP A 320 -3.82 -5.87 -10.05
N HIS A 321 -4.57 -5.91 -8.95
CA HIS A 321 -6.02 -5.63 -8.90
C HIS A 321 -6.33 -4.32 -8.16
N SER A 322 -5.35 -3.41 -8.10
CA SER A 322 -5.40 -2.15 -7.36
C SER A 322 -6.51 -1.20 -7.79
N ASN A 323 -6.96 -1.29 -9.05
CA ASN A 323 -8.00 -0.42 -9.57
C ASN A 323 -9.35 -0.64 -8.87
N ALA A 324 -9.82 -1.88 -8.74
CA ALA A 324 -11.09 -2.17 -8.05
C ALA A 324 -10.95 -2.07 -6.52
N ASP A 325 -9.79 -2.47 -5.97
CA ASP A 325 -9.48 -2.38 -4.53
C ASP A 325 -9.52 -0.94 -3.99
N ALA A 326 -8.99 0.02 -4.74
CA ALA A 326 -9.08 1.44 -4.33
C ALA A 326 -10.53 1.91 -4.16
N PHE A 327 -11.43 1.52 -5.07
CA PHE A 327 -12.84 1.92 -5.03
C PHE A 327 -13.65 1.13 -3.99
N SER A 328 -13.29 -0.12 -3.69
CA SER A 328 -13.93 -0.89 -2.61
C SER A 328 -13.57 -0.30 -1.24
N ARG A 329 -12.37 0.29 -1.11
CA ARG A 329 -11.87 0.99 0.08
C ARG A 329 -12.30 2.45 0.19
N LEU A 330 -12.85 3.03 -0.87
CA LEU A 330 -13.42 4.38 -0.89
C LEU A 330 -14.84 4.35 -1.51
N PRO A 331 -15.78 3.62 -0.88
CA PRO A 331 -17.11 3.45 -1.45
C PRO A 331 -17.93 4.73 -1.34
N VAL A 332 -18.75 5.00 -2.36
CA VAL A 332 -19.76 6.04 -2.30
C VAL A 332 -20.87 5.65 -1.29
N PRO A 333 -21.38 6.58 -0.47
CA PRO A 333 -22.52 6.34 0.40
C PRO A 333 -23.76 5.89 -0.40
N GLU A 334 -24.60 5.05 0.22
CA GLU A 334 -25.78 4.49 -0.43
C GLU A 334 -26.79 5.56 -0.92
N ASN A 335 -26.75 6.77 -0.34
CA ASN A 335 -27.69 7.87 -0.62
C ASN A 335 -27.16 8.92 -1.62
N CYS A 336 -26.04 8.69 -2.32
CA CYS A 336 -25.58 9.65 -3.34
C CYS A 336 -26.49 9.63 -4.57
N GLN A 337 -26.97 10.81 -4.98
CA GLN A 337 -27.67 10.99 -6.25
C GLN A 337 -26.73 10.58 -7.40
N GLU A 338 -27.16 9.62 -8.21
CA GLU A 338 -26.40 9.17 -9.35
C GLU A 338 -26.50 10.21 -10.49
N PRO A 339 -25.40 10.48 -11.22
CA PRO A 339 -25.51 11.25 -12.45
C PRO A 339 -26.44 10.49 -13.43
N PRO A 340 -27.31 11.20 -14.17
CA PRO A 340 -28.24 10.57 -15.10
C PRO A 340 -27.50 9.70 -16.11
N GLN A 341 -28.01 8.50 -16.36
CA GLN A 341 -27.35 7.55 -17.25
C GLN A 341 -27.34 8.11 -18.70
N PRO A 342 -26.26 7.92 -19.48
CA PRO A 342 -26.17 8.48 -20.84
C PRO A 342 -27.33 8.07 -21.77
N ALA A 343 -27.96 6.92 -21.52
CA ALA A 343 -29.11 6.45 -22.29
C ALA A 343 -30.32 7.40 -22.18
N GLU A 344 -30.52 8.07 -21.04
CA GLU A 344 -31.59 9.07 -20.88
C GLU A 344 -31.26 10.38 -21.60
N LEU A 345 -29.98 10.76 -21.66
CA LEU A 345 -29.50 11.96 -22.36
C LEU A 345 -29.63 11.85 -23.89
N VAL A 346 -29.32 10.69 -24.46
CA VAL A 346 -29.48 10.43 -25.90
C VAL A 346 -30.97 10.43 -26.29
N LEU A 347 -31.84 9.85 -25.44
CA LEU A 347 -33.28 9.84 -25.69
C LEU A 347 -33.90 11.24 -25.57
N MET A 348 -33.46 12.06 -24.60
CA MET A 348 -33.93 13.44 -24.46
C MET A 348 -33.50 14.35 -25.61
N MET A 349 -32.27 14.21 -26.14
CA MET A 349 -31.83 14.98 -27.31
C MET A 349 -32.63 14.62 -28.57
N GLN A 350 -32.91 13.34 -28.81
CA GLN A 350 -33.73 12.92 -29.94
C GLN A 350 -35.18 13.42 -29.88
N ILE A 351 -35.73 13.59 -28.67
CA ILE A 351 -37.08 14.16 -28.47
C ILE A 351 -37.10 15.69 -28.63
N LEU A 352 -35.99 16.38 -28.33
CA LEU A 352 -35.88 17.84 -28.51
C LEU A 352 -35.64 18.23 -29.98
N GLU A 353 -34.98 17.39 -30.77
CA GLU A 353 -34.79 17.60 -32.22
C GLU A 353 -36.03 17.25 -33.07
N SER A 354 -37.10 16.74 -32.46
CA SER A 354 -38.33 16.31 -33.14
C SER A 354 -39.57 17.13 -32.76
N ARG A 355 -39.39 18.36 -32.26
CA ARG A 355 -40.46 19.35 -32.03
C ARG A 355 -40.35 20.57 -32.92
#